data_AF-A0A373RXV3-F1
#
_entry.id   AF-A0A373RXV3-F1
#
_cell.length_a   1.000
_cell.length_b   1.000
_cell.length_c   1.000
_cell.angle_alpha   90.00
_cell.angle_beta   90.00
_cell.angle_gamma   90.00
#
_symmetry.space_group_name_H-M   'P 1'
#
loop_
_entity.id
_entity.type
_entity.pdbx_description
1 polymer ?
#
loop_
_entity_poly.entity_id
_entity_poly.type
_entity_poly.pdbx_seq_one_letter_code
_entity_poly.pdbx_strand_id
1 'polypeptide(L)'
;MGLGPSIGYSKSYQWLDQGVKDLLELMEYQNERIKKALRGQGAFYTYVYIACPSLDALSTAQAVAKSTWQNEYAMVNPVQVLDLTETEQKHLLYHFSAFSADVTRENVFGAEEYKYCTVLLPEEYVAYTHLPRVSEGGVFSIVQDVPKFSVPARMQGDIYMGTILNPERFTFEHGYRTAFDYRIDENNLMHGFFTGASRSGKTVAAMRFIAELSKIRRKKTGKRLRIVVMDPKQDWRTLARFVEPERFNFYSMGNPNFNPIHINPWKVPHGVNPQVWIDGVIDIYCRAYGLLERGKQMIADVVYELYKENGVFDVSGSDSESKDLVAELSSRVNFQSIYRRMEEKRDKLTGAGKSGNDTKDAYARLIERLSCFSREYSIESKLYGSSEGIAIDDLIGADEVTVLESKGLENTFKNFIFGVITSGFFKFALAHEGGYLADDQYETVLVLEEANEVLTGNDCAGTGGGQNFGMSGQSEFEQILDQSAGYGLFIFAITQKIADMPSSVIANSGLVFAGRLKRTDDINVVVRTVGREERIDDRDLVKWFPRSPTGWFVCQTSRTFDFKDAEPILVQISRLNINPPSNIELDEILIQKKAKTIMSA
;
A
#
# COMPACT_ATOMS: atom_id res chain seq x y z
N MET A 1 -114.36 -23.82 -13.26
CA MET A 1 -113.39 -22.80 -13.71
C MET A 1 -112.60 -22.33 -12.51
N GLY A 2 -111.27 -22.34 -12.55
CA GLY A 2 -110.49 -21.53 -11.61
C GLY A 2 -109.12 -22.09 -11.26
N LEU A 3 -108.11 -21.23 -11.44
CA LEU A 3 -106.72 -21.30 -10.97
C LEU A 3 -105.73 -22.01 -11.89
N GLY A 4 -105.36 -21.32 -12.97
CA GLY A 4 -104.09 -21.54 -13.66
C GLY A 4 -102.91 -21.00 -12.83
N PRO A 5 -101.70 -21.57 -12.96
CA PRO A 5 -100.53 -21.14 -12.19
C PRO A 5 -100.09 -19.73 -12.64
N SER A 6 -99.99 -18.79 -11.70
CA SER A 6 -99.37 -17.49 -11.95
C SER A 6 -97.85 -17.61 -11.77
N ILE A 7 -97.09 -17.43 -12.85
CA ILE A 7 -95.64 -17.22 -12.76
C ILE A 7 -95.43 -15.72 -12.51
N GLY A 8 -95.06 -15.36 -11.29
CA GLY A 8 -94.65 -14.00 -10.94
C GLY A 8 -93.15 -13.83 -11.13
N TYR A 9 -92.73 -12.96 -12.06
CA TYR A 9 -91.37 -12.45 -12.07
C TYR A 9 -91.25 -11.30 -11.06
N SER A 10 -90.66 -11.55 -9.89
CA SER A 10 -90.22 -10.47 -9.00
C SER A 10 -88.77 -10.13 -9.29
N LYS A 11 -88.49 -8.91 -9.75
CA LYS A 11 -87.15 -8.34 -9.71
C LYS A 11 -86.96 -7.66 -8.35
N SER A 12 -86.10 -8.20 -7.49
CA SER A 12 -85.60 -7.45 -6.33
C SER A 12 -84.40 -6.62 -6.77
N TYR A 13 -84.49 -5.30 -6.64
CA TYR A 13 -83.34 -4.42 -6.76
C TYR A 13 -82.77 -4.19 -5.36
N GLN A 14 -81.56 -4.68 -5.11
CA GLN A 14 -80.83 -4.38 -3.89
C GLN A 14 -79.87 -3.24 -4.21
N TRP A 15 -80.19 -2.05 -3.70
CA TRP A 15 -79.31 -0.89 -3.80
C TRP A 15 -78.25 -1.04 -2.73
N LEU A 16 -77.01 -1.20 -3.14
CA LEU A 16 -75.87 -1.27 -2.25
C LEU A 16 -75.19 0.11 -2.25
N ASP A 17 -75.16 0.76 -1.11
CA ASP A 17 -74.33 1.94 -0.93
C ASP A 17 -72.88 1.46 -0.76
N GLN A 18 -72.08 1.67 -1.81
CA GLN A 18 -70.69 1.25 -1.83
C GLN A 18 -69.88 1.94 -0.72
N GLY A 19 -70.15 3.21 -0.41
CA GLY A 19 -69.43 3.94 0.63
C GLY A 19 -69.72 3.38 2.03
N VAL A 20 -70.97 3.01 2.30
CA VAL A 20 -71.33 2.33 3.57
C VAL A 20 -70.70 0.95 3.65
N LYS A 21 -70.63 0.19 2.55
CA LYS A 21 -69.98 -1.11 2.51
C LYS A 21 -68.48 -1.02 2.81
N ASP A 22 -67.78 -0.08 2.19
CA ASP A 22 -66.34 0.10 2.40
C ASP A 22 -66.05 0.48 3.87
N LEU A 23 -66.87 1.32 4.49
CA LEU A 23 -66.78 1.63 5.93
C LEU A 23 -67.02 0.41 6.81
N LEU A 24 -68.03 -0.41 6.50
CA LEU A 24 -68.32 -1.64 7.24
C LEU A 24 -67.16 -2.64 7.15
N GLU A 25 -66.54 -2.78 5.98
CA GLU A 25 -65.39 -3.65 5.78
C GLU A 25 -64.19 -3.23 6.64
N LEU A 26 -63.90 -1.92 6.73
CA LEU A 26 -62.85 -1.39 7.60
C LEU A 26 -63.15 -1.62 9.10
N MET A 27 -64.41 -1.43 9.51
CA MET A 27 -64.82 -1.67 10.91
C MET A 27 -64.78 -3.16 11.26
N GLU A 28 -65.16 -4.04 10.34
CA GLU A 28 -65.10 -5.49 10.52
C GLU A 28 -63.65 -5.96 10.63
N TYR A 29 -62.75 -5.43 9.78
CA TYR A 29 -61.32 -5.68 9.87
C TYR A 29 -60.74 -5.24 11.22
N GLN A 30 -61.08 -4.04 11.70
CA GLN A 30 -60.67 -3.58 13.05
C GLN A 30 -61.18 -4.48 14.15
N ASN A 31 -62.45 -4.90 14.08
CA ASN A 31 -63.05 -5.75 15.10
C ASN A 31 -62.34 -7.12 15.15
N GLU A 32 -62.04 -7.73 14.00
CA GLU A 32 -61.25 -8.97 13.95
C GLU A 32 -59.84 -8.79 14.51
N ARG A 33 -59.21 -7.65 14.25
CA ARG A 33 -57.88 -7.30 14.79
C ARG A 33 -57.89 -7.20 16.32
N ILE A 34 -58.92 -6.56 16.90
CA ILE A 34 -59.12 -6.50 18.36
C ILE A 34 -59.40 -7.89 18.93
N LYS A 35 -60.25 -8.70 18.26
CA LYS A 35 -60.50 -10.09 18.69
C LYS A 35 -59.22 -10.92 18.70
N LYS A 36 -58.33 -10.76 17.71
CA LYS A 36 -57.03 -11.43 17.67
C LYS A 36 -56.15 -11.04 18.88
N ALA A 37 -56.06 -9.75 19.19
CA ALA A 37 -55.35 -9.28 20.37
C ALA A 37 -55.88 -9.92 21.68
N LEU A 38 -57.21 -9.94 21.83
CA LEU A 38 -57.89 -10.47 23.03
C LEU A 38 -57.83 -12.01 23.14
N ARG A 39 -57.71 -12.74 22.01
CA ARG A 39 -57.64 -14.21 21.97
C ARG A 39 -56.24 -14.77 22.29
N GLY A 40 -55.44 -14.05 23.07
CA GLY A 40 -54.15 -14.53 23.59
C GLY A 40 -52.92 -14.19 22.75
N GLN A 41 -53.06 -13.50 21.62
CA GLN A 41 -51.89 -12.96 20.90
C GLN A 41 -51.32 -11.70 21.59
N GLY A 42 -52.14 -10.98 22.37
CA GLY A 42 -51.75 -9.71 22.97
C GLY A 42 -51.63 -8.59 21.94
N ALA A 43 -51.32 -7.39 22.41
CA ALA A 43 -51.13 -6.20 21.59
C ALA A 43 -50.22 -5.20 22.30
N PHE A 44 -49.51 -4.38 21.53
CA PHE A 44 -48.54 -3.41 22.03
C PHE A 44 -48.94 -1.98 21.65
N TYR A 45 -49.01 -1.11 22.66
CA TYR A 45 -48.98 0.33 22.43
C TYR A 45 -47.57 0.70 21.93
N THR A 46 -47.48 1.03 20.64
CA THR A 46 -46.20 1.22 19.95
C THR A 46 -46.02 2.68 19.58
N TYR A 47 -44.86 3.22 19.94
CA TYR A 47 -44.37 4.53 19.53
C TYR A 47 -43.10 4.33 18.70
N VAL A 48 -43.05 4.90 17.49
CA VAL A 48 -41.86 4.84 16.64
C VAL A 48 -41.39 6.27 16.39
N TYR A 49 -40.22 6.60 16.94
CA TYR A 49 -39.60 7.91 16.77
C TYR A 49 -38.40 7.81 15.85
N ILE A 50 -38.33 8.71 14.87
CA ILE A 50 -37.14 8.92 14.04
C ILE A 50 -36.69 10.36 14.26
N ALA A 51 -35.61 10.54 15.00
CA ALA A 51 -34.98 11.85 15.21
C ALA A 51 -33.81 12.01 14.23
N CYS A 52 -33.80 13.12 13.49
CA CYS A 52 -32.76 13.42 12.50
C CYS A 52 -32.05 14.74 12.85
N PRO A 53 -30.74 14.87 12.57
CA PRO A 53 -29.97 16.07 12.88
C PRO A 53 -30.25 17.25 11.91
N SER A 54 -30.89 17.01 10.77
CA SER A 54 -31.23 18.02 9.76
C SER A 54 -32.55 17.71 9.06
N LEU A 55 -33.13 18.74 8.43
CA LEU A 55 -34.34 18.60 7.62
C LEU A 55 -34.13 17.70 6.39
N ASP A 56 -32.97 17.76 5.74
CA ASP A 56 -32.65 16.88 4.62
C ASP A 56 -32.62 15.40 5.06
N ALA A 57 -31.97 15.12 6.19
CA ALA A 57 -31.93 13.77 6.76
C ALA A 57 -33.33 13.29 7.18
N LEU A 58 -34.16 14.21 7.71
CA LEU A 58 -35.56 13.92 8.00
C LEU A 58 -36.29 13.53 6.72
N SER A 59 -36.23 14.33 5.66
CA SER A 59 -36.89 14.01 4.38
C SER A 59 -36.44 12.67 3.79
N THR A 60 -35.14 12.37 3.82
CA THR A 60 -34.64 11.04 3.40
C THR A 60 -35.18 9.92 4.28
N ALA A 61 -35.16 10.09 5.61
CA ALA A 61 -35.68 9.09 6.53
C ALA A 61 -37.19 8.88 6.37
N GLN A 62 -37.96 9.95 6.12
CA GLN A 62 -39.38 9.87 5.80
C GLN A 62 -39.62 9.04 4.52
N ALA A 63 -38.85 9.28 3.46
CA ALA A 63 -38.97 8.54 2.21
C ALA A 63 -38.61 7.06 2.37
N VAL A 64 -37.52 6.76 3.10
CA VAL A 64 -37.05 5.39 3.34
C VAL A 64 -37.99 4.64 4.28
N ALA A 65 -38.52 5.28 5.32
CA ALA A 65 -39.49 4.67 6.22
C ALA A 65 -40.77 4.27 5.48
N LYS A 66 -41.26 5.15 4.58
CA LYS A 66 -42.37 4.83 3.68
C LYS A 66 -41.98 3.67 2.76
N SER A 67 -40.88 3.75 2.01
CA SER A 67 -40.54 2.65 1.07
C SER A 67 -40.26 1.31 1.73
N THR A 68 -39.76 1.30 2.98
CA THR A 68 -39.41 0.08 3.71
C THR A 68 -40.61 -0.56 4.41
N TRP A 69 -41.44 0.24 5.08
CA TRP A 69 -42.50 -0.27 5.95
C TRP A 69 -43.91 -0.02 5.42
N GLN A 70 -44.06 0.66 4.28
CA GLN A 70 -45.36 0.78 3.63
C GLN A 70 -45.81 -0.60 3.14
N ASN A 71 -47.04 -0.94 3.52
CA ASN A 71 -47.72 -2.15 3.09
C ASN A 71 -48.94 -1.72 2.27
N GLU A 72 -48.97 -2.06 0.98
CA GLU A 72 -50.08 -1.75 0.07
C GLU A 72 -51.41 -2.42 0.48
N TYR A 73 -51.34 -3.45 1.33
CA TYR A 73 -52.49 -4.19 1.84
C TYR A 73 -52.89 -3.80 3.27
N ALA A 74 -52.28 -2.78 3.87
CA ALA A 74 -52.66 -2.31 5.20
C ALA A 74 -54.02 -1.58 5.15
N MET A 75 -55.10 -2.33 5.38
CA MET A 75 -56.48 -1.80 5.28
C MET A 75 -56.79 -0.78 6.37
N VAL A 76 -56.18 -0.90 7.55
CA VAL A 76 -56.43 0.04 8.66
C VAL A 76 -55.13 0.35 9.40
N ASN A 77 -54.93 1.64 9.70
CA ASN A 77 -53.71 2.22 10.29
C ASN A 77 -52.45 2.05 9.43
N PRO A 78 -52.42 2.60 8.19
CA PRO A 78 -51.20 2.59 7.37
C PRO A 78 -50.07 3.38 8.03
N VAL A 79 -48.82 3.10 7.66
CA VAL A 79 -47.67 3.89 8.12
C VAL A 79 -47.87 5.35 7.71
N GLN A 80 -48.03 6.21 8.71
CA GLN A 80 -48.11 7.64 8.53
C GLN A 80 -46.81 8.28 8.98
N VAL A 81 -46.33 9.23 8.19
CA VAL A 81 -45.23 10.10 8.56
C VAL A 81 -45.85 11.47 8.84
N LEU A 82 -45.74 11.92 10.08
CA LEU A 82 -46.32 13.18 10.53
C LEU A 82 -45.31 14.32 10.36
N ASP A 83 -45.77 15.42 9.78
CA ASP A 83 -45.05 16.70 9.82
C ASP A 83 -45.46 17.46 11.08
N LEU A 84 -44.59 17.41 12.08
CA LEU A 84 -44.86 17.95 13.42
C LEU A 84 -44.51 19.44 13.51
N THR A 85 -45.29 20.20 14.27
CA THR A 85 -44.95 21.58 14.61
C THR A 85 -43.72 21.65 15.52
N GLU A 86 -43.01 22.79 15.57
CA GLU A 86 -41.80 22.92 16.40
C GLU A 86 -42.06 22.62 17.89
N THR A 87 -43.24 22.98 18.39
CA THR A 87 -43.67 22.70 19.77
C THR A 87 -43.86 21.20 20.00
N GLU A 88 -44.54 20.50 19.09
CA GLU A 88 -44.74 19.05 19.18
C GLU A 88 -43.43 18.29 19.02
N GLN A 89 -42.53 18.76 18.14
CA GLN A 89 -41.19 18.18 17.99
C GLN A 89 -40.41 18.25 19.31
N LYS A 90 -40.37 19.41 19.98
CA LYS A 90 -39.69 19.57 21.27
C LYS A 90 -40.31 18.68 22.35
N HIS A 91 -41.63 18.60 22.39
CA HIS A 91 -42.38 17.74 23.31
C HIS A 91 -42.02 16.26 23.11
N LEU A 92 -42.06 15.76 21.87
CA LEU A 92 -41.74 14.37 21.57
C LEU A 92 -40.25 14.05 21.71
N LEU A 93 -39.35 15.00 21.42
CA LEU A 93 -37.91 14.86 21.68
C LEU A 93 -37.61 14.72 23.17
N TYR A 94 -38.35 15.43 24.04
CA TYR A 94 -38.24 15.25 25.49
C TYR A 94 -38.61 13.80 25.88
N HIS A 95 -39.77 13.31 25.43
CA HIS A 95 -40.20 11.94 25.68
C HIS A 95 -39.23 10.89 25.13
N PHE A 96 -38.70 11.11 23.92
CA PHE A 96 -37.67 10.29 23.28
C PHE A 96 -36.38 10.23 24.12
N SER A 97 -35.88 11.38 24.58
CA SER A 97 -34.65 11.44 25.39
C SER A 97 -34.79 10.78 26.76
N ALA A 98 -35.99 10.78 27.33
CA ALA A 98 -36.32 10.15 28.61
C ALA A 98 -36.76 8.69 28.49
N PHE A 99 -36.82 8.12 27.27
CA PHE A 99 -37.41 6.80 27.00
C PHE A 99 -38.80 6.62 27.65
N SER A 100 -39.65 7.64 27.54
CA SER A 100 -40.99 7.67 28.15
C SER A 100 -42.09 7.74 27.09
N ALA A 101 -43.27 7.23 27.42
CA ALA A 101 -44.44 7.32 26.55
C ALA A 101 -45.08 8.71 26.64
N ASP A 102 -45.50 9.26 25.50
CA ASP A 102 -46.40 10.40 25.47
C ASP A 102 -47.84 9.92 25.71
N VAL A 103 -48.57 10.58 26.61
CA VAL A 103 -49.94 10.20 26.97
C VAL A 103 -50.98 11.20 26.43
N THR A 104 -50.57 12.06 25.49
CA THR A 104 -51.48 13.03 24.87
C THR A 104 -52.59 12.29 24.15
N ARG A 105 -53.84 12.64 24.45
CA ARG A 105 -55.02 12.05 23.83
C ARG A 105 -55.65 13.00 22.84
N GLU A 106 -56.23 12.43 21.78
CA GLU A 106 -57.08 13.14 20.85
C GLU A 106 -58.44 12.44 20.73
N ASN A 107 -59.47 13.24 20.45
CA ASN A 107 -60.82 12.72 20.25
C ASN A 107 -61.11 12.68 18.76
N VAL A 108 -61.26 11.47 18.21
CA VAL A 108 -61.57 11.25 16.81
C VAL A 108 -62.95 10.59 16.76
N PHE A 109 -63.95 11.38 16.36
CA PHE A 109 -65.35 10.93 16.21
C PHE A 109 -65.93 10.16 17.42
N GLY A 110 -65.57 10.59 18.64
CA GLY A 110 -66.09 10.01 19.89
C GLY A 110 -65.25 8.88 20.49
N ALA A 111 -64.17 8.46 19.82
CA ALA A 111 -63.14 7.60 20.41
C ALA A 111 -62.00 8.46 20.95
N GLU A 112 -61.60 8.22 22.21
CA GLU A 112 -60.45 8.88 22.83
C GLU A 112 -59.22 7.96 22.67
N GLU A 113 -58.29 8.36 21.79
CA GLU A 113 -57.08 7.58 21.47
C GLU A 113 -55.81 8.37 21.77
N TYR A 114 -54.69 7.68 21.95
CA TYR A 114 -53.39 8.33 22.15
C TYR A 114 -52.88 8.88 20.81
N LYS A 115 -52.59 10.18 20.78
CA LYS A 115 -52.32 10.95 19.56
C LYS A 115 -51.16 10.43 18.71
N TYR A 116 -50.10 9.94 19.34
CA TYR A 116 -48.88 9.47 18.65
C TYR A 116 -48.62 7.96 18.83
N CYS A 117 -49.62 7.23 19.31
CA CYS A 117 -49.49 5.80 19.58
C CYS A 117 -50.37 4.99 18.64
N THR A 118 -49.82 3.90 18.11
CA THR A 118 -50.61 2.89 17.40
C THR A 118 -50.57 1.59 18.16
N VAL A 119 -51.72 0.93 18.31
CA VAL A 119 -51.79 -0.44 18.86
C VAL A 119 -51.45 -1.41 17.74
N LEU A 120 -50.38 -2.19 17.89
CA LEU A 120 -49.93 -3.21 16.93
C LEU A 120 -50.04 -4.62 17.52
N LEU A 121 -50.45 -5.59 16.70
CA LEU A 121 -50.35 -7.02 17.00
C LEU A 121 -48.88 -7.47 16.93
N PRO A 122 -48.48 -8.58 17.57
CA PRO A 122 -47.10 -9.07 17.53
C PRO A 122 -46.53 -9.25 16.11
N GLU A 123 -47.33 -9.78 15.18
CA GLU A 123 -46.93 -9.99 13.78
C GLU A 123 -46.66 -8.66 13.05
N GLU A 124 -47.46 -7.64 13.35
CA GLU A 124 -47.31 -6.29 12.77
C GLU A 124 -46.12 -5.57 13.41
N TYR A 125 -45.92 -5.73 14.72
CA TYR A 125 -44.80 -5.15 15.44
C TYR A 125 -43.44 -5.64 14.88
N VAL A 126 -43.32 -6.95 14.59
CA VAL A 126 -42.10 -7.53 13.99
C VAL A 126 -41.76 -6.88 12.63
N ALA A 127 -42.76 -6.40 11.89
CA ALA A 127 -42.52 -5.69 10.64
C ALA A 127 -41.81 -4.34 10.86
N TYR A 128 -41.84 -3.74 12.05
CA TYR A 128 -41.16 -2.48 12.36
C TYR A 128 -39.83 -2.66 13.11
N THR A 129 -39.49 -3.87 13.56
CA THR A 129 -38.25 -4.12 14.33
C THR A 129 -37.02 -4.36 13.46
N HIS A 130 -37.09 -4.16 12.14
CA HIS A 130 -35.97 -4.37 11.24
C HIS A 130 -35.54 -3.05 10.57
N LEU A 131 -34.23 -2.83 10.46
CA LEU A 131 -33.66 -1.67 9.79
C LEU A 131 -34.00 -1.64 8.30
N PRO A 132 -33.98 -0.46 7.64
CA PRO A 132 -34.19 -0.34 6.20
C PRO A 132 -33.38 -1.37 5.40
N ARG A 133 -34.07 -2.20 4.61
CA ARG A 133 -33.45 -3.28 3.81
C ARG A 133 -33.01 -2.82 2.42
N VAL A 134 -33.51 -1.69 1.96
CA VAL A 134 -33.24 -1.15 0.62
C VAL A 134 -32.17 -0.08 0.71
N SER A 135 -31.21 -0.13 -0.23
CA SER A 135 -30.21 0.92 -0.39
C SER A 135 -30.71 1.94 -1.42
N GLU A 136 -31.24 3.07 -0.96
CA GLU A 136 -31.80 4.14 -1.81
C GLU A 136 -31.48 5.52 -1.24
N GLY A 137 -31.40 6.54 -2.11
CA GLY A 137 -31.36 7.95 -1.70
C GLY A 137 -30.18 8.34 -0.79
N GLY A 138 -29.02 7.66 -0.91
CA GLY A 138 -27.86 7.89 -0.04
C GLY A 138 -27.85 7.10 1.26
N VAL A 139 -28.88 6.28 1.51
CA VAL A 139 -28.90 5.29 2.58
C VAL A 139 -28.38 3.96 2.05
N PHE A 140 -27.40 3.39 2.75
CA PHE A 140 -26.86 2.08 2.43
C PHE A 140 -27.38 1.05 3.43
N SER A 141 -28.25 0.14 2.98
CA SER A 141 -28.80 -0.94 3.82
C SER A 141 -27.82 -2.10 4.03
N ILE A 142 -26.82 -2.24 3.15
CA ILE A 142 -25.79 -3.28 3.22
C ILE A 142 -24.41 -2.62 3.09
N VAL A 143 -23.90 -2.07 4.18
CA VAL A 143 -22.48 -1.72 4.32
C VAL A 143 -21.86 -2.75 5.25
N GLN A 144 -20.92 -3.54 4.75
CA GLN A 144 -20.14 -4.41 5.63
C GLN A 144 -19.27 -3.55 6.54
N ASP A 145 -19.09 -3.95 7.79
CA ASP A 145 -18.28 -3.20 8.74
C ASP A 145 -16.80 -3.14 8.33
N VAL A 146 -16.11 -2.14 8.84
CA VAL A 146 -14.64 -2.12 8.82
C VAL A 146 -14.15 -3.17 9.83
N PRO A 147 -13.20 -4.05 9.47
CA PRO A 147 -12.68 -5.05 10.39
C PRO A 147 -12.12 -4.44 11.66
N LYS A 148 -12.20 -5.18 12.76
CA LYS A 148 -11.76 -4.71 14.06
C LYS A 148 -10.24 -4.82 14.19
N PHE A 149 -9.61 -3.73 14.58
CA PHE A 149 -8.17 -3.62 14.79
C PHE A 149 -7.88 -3.10 16.19
N SER A 150 -6.64 -3.29 16.66
CA SER A 150 -6.21 -2.78 17.97
C SER A 150 -6.17 -1.25 17.99
N VAL A 151 -6.51 -0.65 19.13
CA VAL A 151 -6.54 0.81 19.35
C VAL A 151 -5.71 1.17 20.60
N PRO A 152 -4.37 1.11 20.53
CA PRO A 152 -3.52 1.46 21.66
C PRO A 152 -3.56 2.97 21.95
N ALA A 153 -3.73 3.32 23.23
CA ALA A 153 -3.97 4.71 23.65
C ALA A 153 -2.70 5.57 23.81
N ARG A 154 -1.49 4.98 23.74
CA ARG A 154 -0.21 5.67 24.06
C ARG A 154 0.99 5.09 23.30
N MET A 155 0.89 4.96 21.97
CA MET A 155 2.08 4.62 21.19
C MET A 155 3.10 5.75 21.32
N GLN A 156 4.21 5.48 22.02
CA GLN A 156 5.36 6.37 22.08
C GLN A 156 6.32 6.02 20.94
N GLY A 157 6.88 7.04 20.30
CA GLY A 157 7.79 6.84 19.19
C GLY A 157 8.10 8.13 18.47
N ASP A 158 9.30 8.14 17.90
CA ASP A 158 9.90 9.29 17.23
C ASP A 158 9.36 9.44 15.79
N ILE A 159 8.93 8.34 15.16
CA ILE A 159 8.40 8.32 13.79
C ILE A 159 6.87 8.42 13.83
N TYR A 160 6.30 9.55 13.43
CA TYR A 160 4.84 9.72 13.34
C TYR A 160 4.29 9.42 11.94
N MET A 161 3.29 8.54 11.85
CA MET A 161 2.68 8.15 10.57
C MET A 161 1.30 8.76 10.34
N GLY A 162 0.49 8.92 11.40
CA GLY A 162 -0.91 9.30 11.24
C GLY A 162 -1.75 8.99 12.47
N THR A 163 -3.07 9.03 12.30
CA THR A 163 -4.05 8.85 13.37
C THR A 163 -4.60 7.44 13.35
N ILE A 164 -4.69 6.80 14.52
CA ILE A 164 -5.30 5.48 14.69
C ILE A 164 -6.82 5.60 14.48
N LEU A 165 -7.38 4.66 13.73
CA LEU A 165 -8.80 4.57 13.46
C LEU A 165 -9.44 3.51 14.36
N ASN A 166 -10.61 3.82 14.89
CA ASN A 166 -11.44 2.86 15.60
C ASN A 166 -12.75 2.62 14.81
N PRO A 167 -12.87 1.47 14.13
CA PRO A 167 -14.09 1.02 13.46
C PRO A 167 -15.34 1.04 14.32
N GLU A 168 -15.20 0.83 15.63
CA GLU A 168 -16.31 0.73 16.59
C GLU A 168 -16.77 2.11 17.10
N ARG A 169 -16.05 3.19 16.75
CA ARG A 169 -16.35 4.54 17.21
C ARG A 169 -16.44 5.50 16.03
N PHE A 170 -17.62 5.55 15.42
CA PHE A 170 -17.96 6.58 14.43
C PHE A 170 -18.56 7.82 15.12
N THR A 171 -18.11 9.00 14.70
CA THR A 171 -18.70 10.29 15.09
C THR A 171 -18.90 11.15 13.85
N PHE A 172 -19.92 12.02 13.83
CA PHE A 172 -20.15 12.92 12.69
C PHE A 172 -19.00 13.92 12.47
N GLU A 173 -18.34 14.35 13.55
CA GLU A 173 -17.27 15.35 13.50
C GLU A 173 -15.91 14.76 13.10
N HIS A 174 -15.57 13.57 13.60
CA HIS A 174 -14.24 12.99 13.43
C HIS A 174 -14.23 11.68 12.64
N GLY A 175 -15.39 11.21 12.18
CA GLY A 175 -15.53 9.91 11.54
C GLY A 175 -15.05 8.80 12.48
N TYR A 176 -14.21 7.90 11.96
CA TYR A 176 -13.57 6.82 12.71
C TYR A 176 -12.25 7.22 13.39
N ARG A 177 -11.86 8.49 13.33
CA ARG A 177 -10.58 8.94 13.92
C ARG A 177 -10.64 8.91 15.44
N THR A 178 -9.58 8.39 16.03
CA THR A 178 -9.35 8.49 17.47
C THR A 178 -8.49 9.70 17.79
N ALA A 179 -8.30 9.98 19.08
CA ALA A 179 -7.33 10.97 19.54
C ALA A 179 -5.88 10.42 19.62
N PHE A 180 -5.65 9.18 19.15
CA PHE A 180 -4.37 8.50 19.31
C PHE A 180 -3.59 8.50 18.00
N ASP A 181 -2.31 8.82 18.12
CA ASP A 181 -1.36 8.79 17.01
C ASP A 181 -0.73 7.40 16.87
N TYR A 182 -0.51 6.98 15.63
CA TYR A 182 0.35 5.84 15.33
C TYR A 182 1.79 6.33 15.18
N ARG A 183 2.64 5.85 16.09
CA ARG A 183 4.06 6.19 16.18
C ARG A 183 4.91 4.94 16.29
N ILE A 184 6.10 4.99 15.70
CA ILE A 184 7.10 3.91 15.75
C ILE A 184 8.33 4.44 16.49
N ASP A 185 8.77 3.72 17.51
CA ASP A 185 10.04 4.00 18.19
C ASP A 185 11.21 3.58 17.30
N GLU A 186 12.28 4.38 17.29
CA GLU A 186 13.46 4.08 16.50
C GLU A 186 14.12 2.72 16.83
N ASN A 187 13.98 2.23 18.07
CA ASN A 187 14.50 0.92 18.47
C ASN A 187 13.77 -0.23 17.77
N ASN A 188 12.57 0.03 17.25
CA ASN A 188 11.75 -0.94 16.53
C ASN A 188 12.01 -0.90 15.02
N LEU A 189 13.04 -0.16 14.56
CA LEU A 189 13.44 -0.17 13.16
C LEU A 189 13.87 -1.58 12.74
N MET A 190 13.31 -2.03 11.62
CA MET A 190 13.55 -3.30 10.94
C MET A 190 13.37 -3.10 9.44
N HIS A 191 13.62 -4.14 8.65
CA HIS A 191 13.10 -4.18 7.28
C HIS A 191 11.58 -3.99 7.29
N GLY A 192 11.06 -3.41 6.22
CA GLY A 192 9.63 -3.23 6.09
C GLY A 192 9.18 -3.13 4.65
N PHE A 193 7.87 -3.24 4.45
CA PHE A 193 7.27 -2.99 3.15
C PHE A 193 6.04 -2.11 3.21
N PHE A 194 5.87 -1.34 2.13
CA PHE A 194 4.66 -0.58 1.84
C PHE A 194 3.99 -1.22 0.62
N THR A 195 2.82 -1.80 0.82
CA THR A 195 2.06 -2.45 -0.25
C THR A 195 0.69 -1.82 -0.44
N GLY A 196 0.23 -1.80 -1.70
CA GLY A 196 -1.08 -1.28 -2.04
C GLY A 196 -1.25 -1.12 -3.56
N ALA A 197 -2.49 -1.27 -4.03
CA ALA A 197 -2.87 -1.00 -5.40
C ALA A 197 -2.54 0.45 -5.82
N SER A 198 -2.53 0.73 -7.12
CA SER A 198 -2.37 2.09 -7.63
C SER A 198 -3.34 3.08 -6.95
N ARG A 199 -2.83 4.26 -6.60
CA ARG A 199 -3.55 5.34 -5.88
C ARG A 199 -4.12 4.94 -4.49
N SER A 200 -3.57 3.90 -3.85
CA SER A 200 -3.85 3.56 -2.45
C SER A 200 -3.20 4.52 -1.45
N GLY A 201 -2.09 5.17 -1.85
CA GLY A 201 -1.29 6.03 -0.98
C GLY A 201 0.04 5.43 -0.52
N LYS A 202 0.49 4.29 -1.08
CA LYS A 202 1.73 3.61 -0.64
C LYS A 202 2.97 4.50 -0.64
N THR A 203 3.22 5.23 -1.73
CA THR A 203 4.37 6.16 -1.87
C THR A 203 4.24 7.32 -0.89
N VAL A 204 3.02 7.79 -0.62
CA VAL A 204 2.77 8.87 0.37
C VAL A 204 3.03 8.38 1.80
N ALA A 205 2.66 7.14 2.12
CA ALA A 205 2.94 6.53 3.42
C ALA A 205 4.44 6.30 3.61
N ALA A 206 5.12 5.75 2.61
CA ALA A 206 6.57 5.58 2.63
C ALA A 206 7.31 6.92 2.76
N MET A 207 6.90 7.93 1.99
CA MET A 207 7.49 9.27 2.07
C MET A 207 7.27 9.91 3.45
N ARG A 208 6.09 9.74 4.07
CA ARG A 208 5.85 10.19 5.44
C ARG A 208 6.82 9.53 6.42
N PHE A 209 6.95 8.21 6.33
CA PHE A 209 7.85 7.42 7.18
C PHE A 209 9.30 7.90 7.04
N ILE A 210 9.80 8.02 5.80
CA ILE A 210 11.19 8.41 5.53
C ILE A 210 11.46 9.88 5.90
N ALA A 211 10.49 10.78 5.68
CA ALA A 211 10.63 12.18 6.09
C ALA A 211 10.80 12.33 7.62
N GLU A 212 10.05 11.56 8.41
CA GLU A 212 10.25 11.54 9.87
C GLU A 212 11.57 10.86 10.24
N LEU A 213 11.89 9.70 9.62
CA LEU A 213 13.11 8.95 9.87
C LEU A 213 14.38 9.78 9.62
N SER A 214 14.37 10.64 8.60
CA SER A 214 15.50 11.52 8.23
C SER A 214 15.94 12.48 9.35
N LYS A 215 15.06 12.74 10.33
CA LYS A 215 15.29 13.68 11.44
C LYS A 215 15.75 12.98 12.71
N ILE A 216 15.61 11.66 12.78
CA ILE A 216 15.84 10.87 14.00
C ILE A 216 17.32 10.68 14.26
N ARG A 217 17.69 10.70 15.54
CA ARG A 217 19.02 10.34 16.05
C ARG A 217 18.90 9.11 16.93
N ARG A 218 19.70 8.10 16.61
CA ARG A 218 19.86 6.86 17.38
C ARG A 218 20.21 7.20 18.82
N LYS A 219 19.34 6.87 19.77
CA LYS A 219 19.54 7.10 21.21
C LYS A 219 20.85 6.47 21.71
N LYS A 220 21.26 5.34 21.11
CA LYS A 220 22.50 4.63 21.48
C LYS A 220 23.78 5.33 21.00
N THR A 221 23.79 5.88 19.79
CA THR A 221 25.02 6.40 19.15
C THR A 221 25.02 7.91 18.97
N GLY A 222 23.87 8.58 19.13
CA GLY A 222 23.67 10.00 18.83
C GLY A 222 23.66 10.34 17.33
N LYS A 223 23.94 9.37 16.46
CA LYS A 223 24.05 9.51 15.01
C LYS A 223 22.67 9.47 14.35
N ARG A 224 22.54 10.19 13.24
CA ARG A 224 21.38 10.06 12.33
C ARG A 224 21.60 8.90 11.37
N LEU A 225 20.53 8.43 10.73
CA LEU A 225 20.62 7.40 9.71
C LEU A 225 20.99 8.02 8.35
N ARG A 226 21.76 7.27 7.57
CA ARG A 226 21.96 7.50 6.14
C ARG A 226 20.75 6.95 5.39
N ILE A 227 20.20 7.69 4.44
CA ILE A 227 19.03 7.22 3.68
C ILE A 227 19.32 7.35 2.19
N VAL A 228 19.15 6.25 1.45
CA VAL A 228 19.29 6.24 0.00
C VAL A 228 18.00 5.73 -0.62
N VAL A 229 17.43 6.54 -1.49
CA VAL A 229 16.14 6.28 -2.12
C VAL A 229 16.33 6.05 -3.61
N MET A 230 15.88 4.89 -4.08
CA MET A 230 15.85 4.55 -5.50
C MET A 230 14.47 4.93 -6.07
N ASP A 231 14.43 6.02 -6.85
CA ASP A 231 13.20 6.61 -7.38
C ASP A 231 13.07 6.36 -8.89
N PRO A 232 12.32 5.34 -9.33
CA PRO A 232 12.03 5.08 -10.74
C PRO A 232 11.15 6.16 -11.38
N LYS A 233 10.51 7.00 -10.55
CA LYS A 233 9.63 8.08 -10.96
C LYS A 233 10.31 9.40 -10.63
N GLN A 234 9.62 10.30 -9.93
CA GLN A 234 10.12 11.61 -9.51
C GLN A 234 9.46 12.05 -8.19
N ASP A 235 8.83 11.11 -7.48
CA ASP A 235 7.99 11.42 -6.33
C ASP A 235 8.87 11.85 -5.14
N TRP A 236 10.07 11.29 -5.02
CA TRP A 236 10.95 11.41 -3.86
C TRP A 236 11.74 12.72 -3.79
N ARG A 237 11.74 13.51 -4.87
CA ARG A 237 12.23 14.90 -4.86
C ARG A 237 11.60 15.74 -3.75
N THR A 238 10.40 15.39 -3.34
CA THR A 238 9.67 16.05 -2.25
C THR A 238 10.46 16.06 -0.93
N LEU A 239 11.35 15.08 -0.70
CA LEU A 239 12.22 15.05 0.47
C LEU A 239 13.16 16.26 0.57
N ALA A 240 13.50 16.90 -0.55
CA ALA A 240 14.32 18.11 -0.58
C ALA A 240 13.71 19.27 0.25
N ARG A 241 12.38 19.27 0.44
CA ARG A 241 11.66 20.27 1.25
C ARG A 241 11.61 19.92 2.75
N PHE A 242 12.01 18.70 3.13
CA PHE A 242 11.94 18.19 4.51
C PHE A 242 13.30 18.00 5.17
N VAL A 243 14.30 17.63 4.36
CA VAL A 243 15.68 17.41 4.79
C VAL A 243 16.44 18.73 4.73
N GLU A 244 17.36 18.94 5.67
CA GLU A 244 18.21 20.12 5.66
C GLU A 244 19.06 20.15 4.36
N PRO A 245 19.20 21.29 3.66
CA PRO A 245 19.89 21.34 2.36
C PRO A 245 21.30 20.74 2.37
N GLU A 246 22.04 20.89 3.47
CA GLU A 246 23.39 20.38 3.66
C GLU A 246 23.46 18.84 3.59
N ARG A 247 22.39 18.16 4.00
CA ARG A 247 22.28 16.69 4.05
C ARG A 247 21.57 16.11 2.84
N PHE A 248 20.90 16.91 2.03
CA PHE A 248 20.14 16.42 0.89
C PHE A 248 21.03 16.30 -0.35
N ASN A 249 21.03 15.11 -0.95
CA ASN A 249 21.67 14.83 -2.24
C ASN A 249 20.63 14.39 -3.25
N PHE A 250 20.80 14.85 -4.49
CA PHE A 250 19.99 14.42 -5.61
C PHE A 250 20.87 14.13 -6.81
N TYR A 251 20.62 12.98 -7.43
CA TYR A 251 21.30 12.56 -8.64
C TYR A 251 20.30 11.99 -9.64
N SER A 252 20.41 12.43 -10.89
CA SER A 252 19.70 11.79 -11.99
C SER A 252 20.56 10.68 -12.59
N MET A 253 20.01 9.48 -12.56
CA MET A 253 20.53 8.28 -13.19
C MET A 253 20.06 8.13 -14.63
N GLY A 254 19.00 8.86 -15.03
CA GLY A 254 18.34 8.75 -16.33
C GLY A 254 18.30 10.04 -17.16
N ASN A 255 18.87 11.14 -16.66
CA ASN A 255 18.93 12.40 -17.40
C ASN A 255 20.36 12.98 -17.40
N PRO A 256 21.10 12.84 -18.52
CA PRO A 256 22.46 13.37 -18.65
C PRO A 256 22.56 14.90 -18.50
N ASN A 257 21.45 15.63 -18.62
CA ASN A 257 21.45 17.09 -18.65
C ASN A 257 21.03 17.73 -17.31
N PHE A 258 20.69 16.95 -16.28
CA PHE A 258 20.18 17.48 -15.02
C PHE A 258 20.73 16.70 -13.83
N ASN A 259 21.71 17.29 -13.13
CA ASN A 259 22.43 16.68 -12.00
C ASN A 259 22.80 15.20 -12.24
N PRO A 260 23.47 14.87 -13.37
CA PRO A 260 23.78 13.50 -13.71
C PRO A 260 24.77 12.88 -12.73
N ILE A 261 24.64 11.57 -12.50
CA ILE A 261 25.65 10.77 -11.82
C ILE A 261 26.27 9.76 -12.78
N HIS A 262 27.59 9.70 -12.76
CA HIS A 262 28.37 8.76 -13.56
C HIS A 262 28.81 7.62 -12.65
N ILE A 263 28.34 6.40 -12.89
CA ILE A 263 28.63 5.24 -12.04
C ILE A 263 29.33 4.20 -12.90
N ASN A 264 30.44 3.64 -12.42
CA ASN A 264 31.06 2.47 -13.01
C ASN A 264 30.79 1.24 -12.13
N PRO A 265 29.81 0.37 -12.48
CA PRO A 265 29.51 -0.86 -11.75
C PRO A 265 30.68 -1.84 -11.61
N TRP A 266 31.69 -1.71 -12.47
CA TRP A 266 32.87 -2.57 -12.49
C TRP A 266 34.02 -2.02 -11.63
N LYS A 267 33.92 -0.79 -11.11
CA LYS A 267 34.87 -0.33 -10.10
C LYS A 267 34.58 -1.06 -8.78
N VAL A 268 35.57 -1.76 -8.23
CA VAL A 268 35.43 -2.57 -7.01
C VAL A 268 35.30 -1.62 -5.82
N PRO A 269 34.26 -1.75 -4.97
CA PRO A 269 34.13 -0.94 -3.78
C PRO A 269 35.29 -1.16 -2.80
N HIS A 270 35.67 -0.12 -2.08
CA HIS A 270 36.79 -0.14 -1.14
C HIS A 270 36.63 -1.29 -0.12
N GLY A 271 37.66 -2.13 -0.01
CA GLY A 271 37.70 -3.27 0.91
C GLY A 271 36.95 -4.53 0.46
N VAL A 272 36.14 -4.46 -0.60
CA VAL A 272 35.41 -5.62 -1.10
C VAL A 272 36.33 -6.53 -1.92
N ASN A 273 36.22 -7.85 -1.73
CA ASN A 273 36.99 -8.80 -2.53
C ASN A 273 36.59 -8.72 -4.02
N PRO A 274 37.55 -8.54 -4.95
CA PRO A 274 37.26 -8.38 -6.38
C PRO A 274 36.45 -9.53 -6.98
N GLN A 275 36.74 -10.78 -6.62
CA GLN A 275 36.04 -11.95 -7.14
C GLN A 275 34.55 -11.92 -6.73
N VAL A 276 34.30 -11.66 -5.44
CA VAL A 276 32.94 -11.57 -4.88
C VAL A 276 32.16 -10.41 -5.51
N TRP A 277 32.83 -9.30 -5.82
CA TRP A 277 32.22 -8.17 -6.52
C TRP A 277 31.82 -8.54 -7.95
N ILE A 278 32.79 -9.01 -8.74
CA ILE A 278 32.62 -9.38 -10.15
C ILE A 278 31.49 -10.42 -10.29
N ASP A 279 31.54 -11.50 -9.52
CA ASP A 279 30.57 -12.59 -9.63
C ASP A 279 29.14 -12.11 -9.35
N GLY A 280 28.95 -11.21 -8.38
CA GLY A 280 27.63 -10.67 -8.08
C GLY A 280 27.13 -9.65 -9.10
N VAL A 281 28.00 -8.76 -9.60
CA VAL A 281 27.61 -7.84 -10.69
C VAL A 281 27.18 -8.63 -11.93
N ILE A 282 27.90 -9.70 -12.27
CA ILE A 282 27.54 -10.59 -13.37
C ILE A 282 26.21 -11.31 -13.08
N ASP A 283 26.00 -11.84 -11.87
CA ASP A 283 24.76 -12.53 -11.50
C ASP A 283 23.54 -11.60 -11.65
N ILE A 284 23.65 -10.38 -11.13
CA ILE A 284 22.60 -9.35 -11.22
C ILE A 284 22.36 -8.95 -12.68
N TYR A 285 23.42 -8.74 -13.48
CA TYR A 285 23.29 -8.45 -14.90
C TYR A 285 22.57 -9.59 -15.64
N CYS A 286 22.97 -10.83 -15.38
CA CYS A 286 22.36 -11.99 -16.02
C CYS A 286 20.88 -12.14 -15.67
N ARG A 287 20.49 -11.94 -14.41
CA ARG A 287 19.07 -11.97 -14.00
C ARG A 287 18.25 -10.83 -14.58
N ALA A 288 18.79 -9.62 -14.59
CA ALA A 288 18.09 -8.45 -15.14
C ALA A 288 17.80 -8.64 -16.63
N TYR A 289 18.79 -9.13 -17.38
CA TYR A 289 18.69 -9.31 -18.83
C TYR A 289 18.15 -10.67 -19.28
N GLY A 290 17.90 -11.61 -18.36
CA GLY A 290 17.49 -12.98 -18.70
C GLY A 290 18.56 -13.74 -19.49
N LEU A 291 19.81 -13.72 -19.02
CA LEU A 291 20.91 -14.54 -19.54
C LEU A 291 20.97 -15.85 -18.78
N LEU A 292 21.09 -16.96 -19.52
CA LEU A 292 21.29 -18.28 -18.95
C LEU A 292 22.75 -18.49 -18.52
N GLU A 293 23.04 -19.63 -17.87
CA GLU A 293 24.37 -20.00 -17.35
C GLU A 293 25.50 -19.86 -18.37
N ARG A 294 25.22 -20.19 -19.64
CA ARG A 294 26.20 -20.00 -20.72
C ARG A 294 26.56 -18.53 -20.96
N GLY A 295 25.57 -17.64 -20.84
CA GLY A 295 25.79 -16.20 -20.95
C GLY A 295 26.60 -15.65 -19.78
N LYS A 296 26.36 -16.17 -18.57
CA LYS A 296 27.15 -15.87 -17.37
C LYS A 296 28.63 -16.22 -17.55
N GLN A 297 28.92 -17.44 -18.02
CA GLN A 297 30.30 -17.88 -18.29
C GLN A 297 31.01 -16.98 -19.33
N MET A 298 30.32 -16.63 -20.41
CA MET A 298 30.91 -15.78 -21.47
C MET A 298 31.26 -14.37 -20.98
N ILE A 299 30.37 -13.73 -20.21
CA ILE A 299 30.67 -12.42 -19.62
C ILE A 299 31.80 -12.57 -18.61
N ALA A 300 31.76 -13.58 -17.74
CA ALA A 300 32.79 -13.83 -16.74
C ALA A 300 34.17 -13.97 -17.40
N ASP A 301 34.31 -14.79 -18.44
CA ASP A 301 35.58 -14.98 -19.16
C ASP A 301 36.17 -13.65 -19.67
N VAL A 302 35.34 -12.72 -20.13
CA VAL A 302 35.81 -11.40 -20.60
C VAL A 302 36.15 -10.48 -19.43
N VAL A 303 35.29 -10.42 -18.42
CA VAL A 303 35.49 -9.55 -17.27
C VAL A 303 36.74 -9.96 -16.49
N TYR A 304 36.90 -11.25 -16.15
CA TYR A 304 38.09 -11.74 -15.45
C TYR A 304 39.38 -11.49 -16.24
N GLU A 305 39.35 -11.64 -17.56
CA GLU A 305 40.49 -11.33 -18.44
C GLU A 305 40.88 -9.84 -18.34
N LEU A 306 39.90 -8.93 -18.41
CA LEU A 306 40.14 -7.49 -18.29
C LEU A 306 40.68 -7.10 -16.91
N TYR A 307 40.16 -7.68 -15.82
CA TYR A 307 40.67 -7.41 -14.48
C TYR A 307 42.10 -7.92 -14.29
N LYS A 308 42.40 -9.09 -14.85
CA LYS A 308 43.75 -9.67 -14.83
C LYS A 308 44.75 -8.83 -15.62
N GLU A 309 44.37 -8.34 -16.81
CA GLU A 309 45.22 -7.45 -17.61
C GLU A 309 45.53 -6.12 -16.91
N ASN A 310 44.58 -5.62 -16.10
CA ASN A 310 44.78 -4.42 -15.30
C ASN A 310 45.51 -4.68 -13.97
N GLY A 311 45.90 -5.92 -13.68
CA GLY A 311 46.67 -6.28 -12.48
C GLY A 311 45.86 -6.26 -11.18
N VAL A 312 44.52 -6.28 -11.25
CA VAL A 312 43.67 -6.18 -10.04
C VAL A 312 43.89 -7.37 -9.09
N PHE A 313 44.11 -8.57 -9.63
CA PHE A 313 44.36 -9.78 -8.85
C PHE A 313 45.82 -9.93 -8.38
N ASP A 314 46.73 -9.09 -8.87
CA ASP A 314 48.14 -9.13 -8.51
C ASP A 314 48.42 -8.30 -7.24
N VAL A 315 47.45 -7.50 -6.78
CA VAL A 315 47.56 -6.72 -5.55
C VAL A 315 47.50 -7.64 -4.34
N SER A 316 48.58 -7.69 -3.55
CA SER A 316 48.68 -8.49 -2.33
C SER A 316 48.70 -7.60 -1.10
N GLY A 317 47.71 -7.75 -0.23
CA GLY A 317 47.64 -6.98 1.02
C GLY A 317 46.20 -6.84 1.53
N SER A 318 46.05 -6.42 2.78
CA SER A 318 44.74 -6.14 3.41
C SER A 318 44.67 -4.76 4.05
N ASP A 319 45.74 -3.98 3.88
CA ASP A 319 45.86 -2.58 4.27
C ASP A 319 45.09 -1.65 3.33
N SER A 320 44.91 -0.40 3.75
CA SER A 320 44.13 0.60 3.00
C SER A 320 44.73 0.89 1.62
N GLU A 321 46.06 1.01 1.53
CA GLU A 321 46.73 1.30 0.25
C GLU A 321 46.46 0.22 -0.81
N SER A 322 46.50 -1.05 -0.41
CA SER A 322 46.16 -2.16 -1.31
C SER A 322 44.69 -2.11 -1.75
N LYS A 323 43.78 -1.74 -0.86
CA LYS A 323 42.34 -1.63 -1.16
C LYS A 323 42.07 -0.47 -2.13
N ASP A 324 42.71 0.66 -1.92
CA ASP A 324 42.62 1.83 -2.80
C ASP A 324 43.20 1.52 -4.19
N LEU A 325 44.33 0.81 -4.25
CA LEU A 325 44.94 0.38 -5.50
C LEU A 325 44.01 -0.58 -6.29
N VAL A 326 43.33 -1.51 -5.62
CA VAL A 326 42.32 -2.37 -6.24
C VAL A 326 41.19 -1.56 -6.86
N ALA A 327 40.67 -0.57 -6.14
CA ALA A 327 39.62 0.32 -6.65
C ALA A 327 40.10 1.16 -7.85
N GLU A 328 41.34 1.67 -7.81
CA GLU A 328 41.95 2.41 -8.91
C GLU A 328 42.14 1.52 -10.16
N LEU A 329 42.75 0.34 -10.02
CA LEU A 329 43.01 -0.56 -11.14
C LEU A 329 41.72 -1.09 -11.76
N SER A 330 40.72 -1.43 -10.94
CA SER A 330 39.42 -1.92 -11.41
C SER A 330 38.59 -0.85 -12.11
N SER A 331 38.80 0.44 -11.80
CA SER A 331 38.10 1.55 -12.49
C SER A 331 38.34 1.57 -14.01
N ARG A 332 39.45 0.97 -14.47
CA ARG A 332 39.81 0.86 -15.89
C ARG A 332 38.92 -0.11 -16.65
N VAL A 333 38.25 -1.03 -15.95
CA VAL A 333 37.24 -1.93 -16.52
C VAL A 333 35.91 -1.21 -16.50
N ASN A 334 35.23 -1.19 -17.64
CA ASN A 334 33.94 -0.51 -17.83
C ASN A 334 33.12 -1.19 -18.95
N PHE A 335 31.87 -0.80 -19.12
CA PHE A 335 31.01 -1.42 -20.13
C PHE A 335 31.48 -1.24 -21.58
N GLN A 336 32.11 -0.11 -21.93
CA GLN A 336 32.66 0.10 -23.28
C GLN A 336 33.82 -0.87 -23.57
N SER A 337 34.72 -1.08 -22.61
CA SER A 337 35.84 -2.02 -22.71
C SER A 337 35.36 -3.47 -22.81
N ILE A 338 34.34 -3.84 -22.02
CA ILE A 338 33.72 -5.17 -22.05
C ILE A 338 33.04 -5.42 -23.40
N TYR A 339 32.25 -4.45 -23.89
CA TYR A 339 31.60 -4.55 -25.20
C TYR A 339 32.63 -4.80 -26.31
N ARG A 340 33.69 -3.97 -26.36
CA ARG A 340 34.74 -4.10 -27.36
C ARG A 340 35.44 -5.46 -27.29
N ARG A 341 35.79 -5.94 -26.09
CA ARG A 341 36.44 -7.25 -25.91
C ARG A 341 35.52 -8.40 -26.32
N MET A 342 34.22 -8.30 -26.05
CA MET A 342 33.22 -9.27 -26.50
C MET A 342 33.13 -9.33 -28.02
N GLU A 343 33.17 -8.19 -28.71
CA GLU A 343 33.22 -8.14 -30.18
C GLU A 343 34.50 -8.77 -30.73
N GLU A 344 35.67 -8.43 -30.17
CA GLU A 344 36.95 -9.02 -30.57
C GLU A 344 36.95 -10.55 -30.43
N LYS A 345 36.35 -11.11 -29.36
CA LYS A 345 36.20 -12.56 -29.17
C LYS A 345 35.25 -13.17 -30.20
N ARG A 346 34.09 -12.55 -30.47
CA ARG A 346 33.15 -12.99 -31.51
C ARG A 346 33.86 -13.06 -32.88
N ASP A 347 34.60 -12.02 -33.24
CA ASP A 347 35.22 -11.92 -34.56
C ASP A 347 36.34 -12.96 -34.74
N LYS A 348 37.16 -13.19 -33.70
CA LYS A 348 38.13 -14.29 -33.67
C LYS A 348 37.46 -15.66 -33.85
N LEU A 349 36.31 -15.90 -33.20
CA LEU A 349 35.54 -17.14 -33.33
C LEU A 349 34.93 -17.33 -34.72
N THR A 350 34.58 -16.23 -35.41
CA THR A 350 34.10 -16.28 -36.80
C THR A 350 35.22 -16.54 -37.81
N GLY A 351 36.38 -15.89 -37.66
CA GLY A 351 37.54 -16.07 -38.55
C GLY A 351 38.24 -17.42 -38.39
N ALA A 352 38.19 -18.04 -37.21
CA ALA A 352 38.87 -19.31 -36.94
C ALA A 352 38.17 -20.57 -37.52
N GLY A 353 36.96 -20.45 -38.08
CA GLY A 353 36.22 -21.56 -38.71
C GLY A 353 35.87 -22.77 -37.80
N LYS A 354 36.29 -22.77 -36.53
CA LYS A 354 36.25 -23.92 -35.60
C LYS A 354 35.17 -23.85 -34.52
N SER A 355 34.34 -22.81 -34.53
CA SER A 355 33.34 -22.56 -33.46
C SER A 355 31.95 -22.98 -33.92
N GLY A 356 31.27 -23.83 -33.15
CA GLY A 356 29.88 -24.24 -33.43
C GLY A 356 28.92 -23.04 -33.45
N ASN A 357 27.89 -23.10 -34.30
CA ASN A 357 26.93 -22.00 -34.51
C ASN A 357 26.31 -21.50 -33.20
N ASP A 358 25.99 -22.41 -32.26
CA ASP A 358 25.39 -22.06 -30.98
C ASP A 358 26.26 -21.12 -30.12
N THR A 359 27.59 -21.23 -30.21
CA THR A 359 28.51 -20.34 -29.47
C THR A 359 28.50 -18.94 -30.07
N LYS A 360 28.46 -18.85 -31.41
CA LYS A 360 28.40 -17.58 -32.12
C LYS A 360 27.08 -16.85 -31.82
N ASP A 361 25.97 -17.58 -31.81
CA ASP A 361 24.64 -17.04 -31.50
C ASP A 361 24.52 -16.58 -30.05
N ALA A 362 25.20 -17.25 -29.11
CA ALA A 362 25.27 -16.82 -27.72
C ALA A 362 26.06 -15.51 -27.55
N TYR A 363 27.22 -15.37 -28.21
CA TYR A 363 27.96 -14.10 -28.24
C TYR A 363 27.16 -12.98 -28.92
N ALA A 364 26.48 -13.26 -30.02
CA ALA A 364 25.66 -12.26 -30.73
C ALA A 364 24.55 -11.70 -29.82
N ARG A 365 23.82 -12.57 -29.10
CA ARG A 365 22.77 -12.15 -28.15
C ARG A 365 23.31 -11.32 -26.98
N LEU A 366 24.50 -11.65 -26.48
CA LEU A 366 25.17 -10.87 -25.43
C LEU A 366 25.59 -9.49 -25.91
N ILE A 367 26.21 -9.42 -27.09
CA ILE A 367 26.65 -8.17 -27.71
C ILE A 367 25.44 -7.27 -28.02
N GLU A 368 24.32 -7.84 -28.46
CA GLU A 368 23.09 -7.09 -28.67
C GLU A 368 22.61 -6.40 -27.39
N ARG A 369 22.65 -7.10 -26.25
CA ARG A 369 22.28 -6.55 -24.93
C ARG A 369 23.24 -5.47 -24.44
N LEU A 370 24.53 -5.59 -24.76
CA LEU A 370 25.56 -4.58 -24.45
C LEU A 370 25.65 -3.45 -25.49
N SER A 371 24.91 -3.53 -26.60
CA SER A 371 25.04 -2.58 -27.72
C SER A 371 24.62 -1.15 -27.39
N CYS A 372 23.90 -0.92 -26.29
CA CYS A 372 23.63 0.43 -25.81
C CYS A 372 24.92 1.17 -25.44
N PHE A 373 25.94 0.48 -24.96
CA PHE A 373 27.21 1.08 -24.53
C PHE A 373 28.11 1.50 -25.70
N SER A 374 27.92 0.97 -26.90
CA SER A 374 28.67 1.38 -28.09
C SER A 374 28.12 2.65 -28.75
N ARG A 375 26.91 3.08 -28.35
CA ARG A 375 26.24 4.27 -28.89
C ARG A 375 26.54 5.46 -27.99
N GLU A 376 27.44 6.35 -28.39
CA GLU A 376 27.85 7.53 -27.60
C GLU A 376 26.68 8.44 -27.18
N TYR A 377 25.57 8.43 -27.92
CA TYR A 377 24.39 9.25 -27.60
C TYR A 377 23.48 8.62 -26.53
N SER A 378 23.62 7.32 -26.23
CA SER A 378 22.77 6.62 -25.26
C SER A 378 23.01 7.11 -23.84
N ILE A 379 21.99 7.03 -23.00
CA ILE A 379 22.08 7.45 -21.60
C ILE A 379 23.00 6.48 -20.84
N GLU A 380 22.89 5.19 -21.16
CA GLU A 380 23.67 4.10 -20.60
C GLU A 380 25.18 4.29 -20.89
N SER A 381 25.55 4.62 -22.13
CA SER A 381 26.95 4.85 -22.49
C SER A 381 27.51 6.10 -21.81
N LYS A 382 26.74 7.21 -21.79
CA LYS A 382 27.19 8.47 -21.17
C LYS A 382 27.39 8.35 -19.67
N LEU A 383 26.45 7.73 -18.96
CA LEU A 383 26.45 7.73 -17.50
C LEU A 383 27.15 6.50 -16.89
N TYR A 384 27.26 5.39 -17.63
CA TYR A 384 27.78 4.13 -17.08
C TYR A 384 28.86 3.47 -17.96
N GLY A 385 29.15 4.03 -19.14
CA GLY A 385 30.03 3.40 -20.12
C GLY A 385 31.51 3.55 -19.86
N SER A 386 31.94 4.63 -19.19
CA SER A 386 33.33 5.06 -19.10
C SER A 386 34.02 4.69 -17.77
N SER A 387 35.34 4.86 -17.73
CA SER A 387 36.15 4.70 -16.51
C SER A 387 36.07 5.89 -15.55
N GLU A 388 35.44 7.00 -15.95
CA GLU A 388 35.32 8.21 -15.12
C GLU A 388 34.20 8.09 -14.06
N GLY A 389 33.40 7.03 -14.14
CA GLY A 389 32.32 6.77 -13.19
C GLY A 389 32.83 6.46 -11.78
N ILE A 390 32.08 6.91 -10.78
CA ILE A 390 32.33 6.60 -9.37
C ILE A 390 32.01 5.12 -9.07
N ALA A 391 32.57 4.60 -7.99
CA ALA A 391 32.21 3.29 -7.45
C ALA A 391 30.88 3.38 -6.67
N ILE A 392 30.29 2.22 -6.35
CA ILE A 392 29.03 2.18 -5.60
C ILE A 392 29.19 2.69 -4.16
N ASP A 393 30.35 2.46 -3.54
CA ASP A 393 30.67 2.97 -2.21
C ASP A 393 30.90 4.48 -2.17
N ASP A 394 31.20 5.13 -3.29
CA ASP A 394 31.22 6.60 -3.36
C ASP A 394 29.80 7.21 -3.15
N LEU A 395 28.73 6.39 -3.27
CA LEU A 395 27.35 6.78 -2.91
C LEU A 395 27.07 6.70 -1.40
N ILE A 396 27.96 6.04 -0.64
CA ILE A 396 27.84 5.79 0.78
C ILE A 396 28.37 7.02 1.53
N GLY A 397 27.53 8.05 1.65
CA GLY A 397 27.86 9.32 2.32
C GLY A 397 27.97 9.22 3.84
N ALA A 398 27.83 10.31 4.60
CA ALA A 398 27.76 10.23 6.07
C ALA A 398 26.31 9.97 6.51
N ASP A 399 25.66 10.95 7.14
CA ASP A 399 24.25 10.93 7.53
C ASP A 399 23.34 11.57 6.47
N GLU A 400 23.74 11.55 5.20
CA GLU A 400 23.04 12.22 4.11
C GLU A 400 21.76 11.46 3.69
N VAL A 401 20.84 12.20 3.06
CA VAL A 401 19.66 11.66 2.39
C VAL A 401 19.82 11.84 0.88
N THR A 402 20.07 10.73 0.19
CA THR A 402 20.36 10.70 -1.25
C THR A 402 19.17 10.17 -2.03
N VAL A 403 18.68 10.93 -3.00
CA VAL A 403 17.64 10.50 -3.95
C VAL A 403 18.29 10.21 -5.31
N LEU A 404 18.13 8.97 -5.78
CA LEU A 404 18.61 8.48 -7.06
C LEU A 404 17.44 8.34 -8.03
N GLU A 405 17.25 9.33 -8.89
CA GLU A 405 16.13 9.36 -9.84
C GLU A 405 16.51 8.66 -11.15
N SER A 406 15.79 7.61 -11.52
CA SER A 406 16.06 6.84 -12.74
C SER A 406 15.05 7.04 -13.86
N LYS A 407 14.15 8.04 -13.77
CA LYS A 407 13.22 8.33 -14.88
C LYS A 407 14.00 8.66 -16.15
N GLY A 408 13.70 7.94 -17.22
CA GLY A 408 14.38 8.04 -18.52
C GLY A 408 15.32 6.88 -18.81
N LEU A 409 15.70 6.06 -17.81
CA LEU A 409 16.40 4.80 -18.05
C LEU A 409 15.47 3.73 -18.59
N GLU A 410 16.02 2.86 -19.43
CA GLU A 410 15.37 1.62 -19.85
C GLU A 410 15.14 0.70 -18.64
N ASN A 411 13.99 0.01 -18.59
CA ASN A 411 13.55 -0.73 -17.41
C ASN A 411 14.48 -1.88 -17.01
N THR A 412 15.01 -2.64 -17.96
CA THR A 412 15.96 -3.72 -17.68
C THR A 412 17.26 -3.17 -17.11
N PHE A 413 17.80 -2.10 -17.69
CA PHE A 413 19.02 -1.46 -17.16
C PHE A 413 18.78 -0.81 -15.78
N LYS A 414 17.62 -0.19 -15.57
CA LYS A 414 17.17 0.33 -14.27
C LYS A 414 17.19 -0.75 -13.19
N ASN A 415 16.64 -1.93 -13.48
CA ASN A 415 16.62 -3.06 -12.53
C ASN A 415 18.03 -3.57 -12.24
N PHE A 416 18.88 -3.65 -13.27
CA PHE A 416 20.29 -4.02 -13.11
C PHE A 416 21.02 -3.05 -12.17
N ILE A 417 20.97 -1.74 -12.44
CA ILE A 417 21.76 -0.77 -11.67
C ILE A 417 21.26 -0.62 -10.23
N PHE A 418 19.95 -0.66 -9.99
CA PHE A 418 19.40 -0.68 -8.63
C PHE A 418 19.78 -1.96 -7.88
N GLY A 419 19.82 -3.09 -8.59
CA GLY A 419 20.34 -4.34 -8.06
C GLY A 419 21.81 -4.23 -7.63
N VAL A 420 22.67 -3.69 -8.50
CA VAL A 420 24.09 -3.47 -8.20
C VAL A 420 24.29 -2.52 -7.03
N ILE A 421 23.53 -1.42 -6.96
CA ILE A 421 23.63 -0.49 -5.82
C ILE A 421 23.26 -1.21 -4.52
N THR A 422 22.16 -1.98 -4.51
CA THR A 422 21.73 -2.75 -3.34
C THR A 422 22.78 -3.77 -2.91
N SER A 423 23.37 -4.51 -3.85
CA SER A 423 24.47 -5.45 -3.60
C SER A 423 25.73 -4.75 -3.10
N GLY A 424 26.11 -3.62 -3.69
CA GLY A 424 27.30 -2.86 -3.28
C GLY A 424 27.19 -2.32 -1.86
N PHE A 425 26.04 -1.78 -1.48
CA PHE A 425 25.79 -1.35 -0.10
C PHE A 425 25.92 -2.49 0.91
N PHE A 426 25.46 -3.69 0.56
CA PHE A 426 25.57 -4.86 1.41
C PHE A 426 27.02 -5.38 1.48
N LYS A 427 27.70 -5.52 0.35
CA LYS A 427 29.09 -6.02 0.30
C LYS A 427 30.07 -5.06 0.97
N PHE A 428 29.87 -3.76 0.85
CA PHE A 428 30.63 -2.76 1.59
C PHE A 428 30.45 -2.96 3.11
N ALA A 429 29.22 -3.20 3.57
CA ALA A 429 28.95 -3.47 4.98
C ALA A 429 29.58 -4.79 5.46
N LEU A 430 29.65 -5.81 4.62
CA LEU A 430 30.34 -7.08 4.92
C LEU A 430 31.86 -6.92 4.99
N ALA A 431 32.43 -6.05 4.16
CA ALA A 431 33.86 -5.82 4.10
C ALA A 431 34.38 -4.96 5.26
N HIS A 432 33.51 -4.16 5.88
CA HIS A 432 33.86 -3.30 7.01
C HIS A 432 33.60 -4.01 8.34
N GLU A 433 34.56 -3.96 9.26
CA GLU A 433 34.41 -4.58 10.58
C GLU A 433 33.28 -3.90 11.36
N GLY A 434 32.26 -4.66 11.77
CA GLY A 434 31.05 -4.12 12.40
C GLY A 434 30.05 -3.48 11.43
N GLY A 435 30.32 -3.49 10.12
CA GLY A 435 29.45 -2.92 9.10
C GLY A 435 29.06 -1.47 9.36
N TYR A 436 27.80 -1.12 9.11
CA TYR A 436 27.28 0.21 9.38
C TYR A 436 26.99 0.49 10.87
N LEU A 437 27.16 -0.50 11.74
CA LEU A 437 27.05 -0.34 13.19
C LEU A 437 28.35 0.19 13.82
N ALA A 438 29.45 0.23 13.06
CA ALA A 438 30.73 0.70 13.54
C ALA A 438 30.73 2.20 13.91
N ASP A 439 31.64 2.59 14.80
CA ASP A 439 31.75 3.96 15.33
C ASP A 439 32.21 4.99 14.27
N ASP A 440 32.79 4.56 13.17
CA ASP A 440 33.15 5.38 12.01
C ASP A 440 32.09 5.37 10.90
N GLN A 441 31.03 4.58 11.05
CA GLN A 441 29.98 4.40 10.05
C GLN A 441 28.60 4.88 10.52
N TYR A 442 27.62 4.82 9.61
CA TYR A 442 26.24 5.25 9.83
C TYR A 442 25.26 4.16 9.40
N GLU A 443 24.37 3.76 10.32
CA GLU A 443 23.22 2.90 10.01
C GLU A 443 22.50 3.44 8.76
N THR A 444 22.25 2.54 7.80
CA THR A 444 21.83 2.92 6.45
C THR A 444 20.46 2.34 6.12
N VAL A 445 19.63 3.14 5.47
CA VAL A 445 18.29 2.77 5.02
C VAL A 445 18.24 2.85 3.50
N LEU A 446 17.96 1.73 2.83
CA LEU A 446 17.69 1.67 1.40
C LEU A 446 16.19 1.60 1.16
N VAL A 447 15.68 2.51 0.34
CA VAL A 447 14.27 2.55 -0.08
C VAL A 447 14.19 2.14 -1.54
N LEU A 448 13.46 1.05 -1.79
CA LEU A 448 13.28 0.46 -3.11
C LEU A 448 11.84 0.67 -3.57
N GLU A 449 11.61 1.66 -4.42
CA GLU A 449 10.31 1.83 -5.08
C GLU A 449 10.19 0.84 -6.25
N GLU A 450 9.00 0.24 -6.42
CA GLU A 450 8.78 -0.84 -7.40
C GLU A 450 9.71 -2.04 -7.15
N ALA A 451 9.91 -2.37 -5.87
CA ALA A 451 10.88 -3.38 -5.42
C ALA A 451 10.71 -4.76 -6.08
N ASN A 452 9.49 -5.13 -6.49
CA ASN A 452 9.24 -6.39 -7.19
C ASN A 452 9.89 -6.44 -8.58
N GLU A 453 10.15 -5.31 -9.23
CA GLU A 453 10.88 -5.29 -10.51
C GLU A 453 12.39 -5.44 -10.29
N VAL A 454 12.89 -4.86 -9.20
CA VAL A 454 14.32 -4.83 -8.86
C VAL A 454 14.81 -6.16 -8.27
N LEU A 455 14.04 -6.75 -7.35
CA LEU A 455 14.51 -7.86 -6.50
C LEU A 455 14.29 -9.26 -7.08
N THR A 456 13.40 -9.44 -8.05
CA THR A 456 13.20 -10.75 -8.71
C THR A 456 13.97 -10.88 -10.03
N GLY A 457 14.24 -9.78 -10.73
CA GLY A 457 14.70 -9.84 -12.12
C GLY A 457 13.62 -10.41 -13.06
N ASN A 458 13.88 -10.33 -14.37
CA ASN A 458 12.97 -10.85 -15.40
C ASN A 458 13.34 -12.31 -15.72
N ASP A 459 13.09 -13.23 -14.78
CA ASP A 459 13.39 -14.67 -14.95
C ASP A 459 12.61 -15.33 -16.11
N CYS A 460 11.63 -14.64 -16.71
CA CYS A 460 10.78 -15.16 -17.80
C CYS A 460 11.02 -14.51 -19.17
N ALA A 461 12.00 -13.61 -19.33
CA ALA A 461 12.25 -12.97 -20.62
C ALA A 461 12.97 -13.92 -21.60
N GLY A 462 12.21 -14.80 -22.27
CA GLY A 462 12.68 -15.59 -23.41
C GLY A 462 12.28 -17.06 -23.43
N THR A 463 11.66 -17.59 -22.38
CA THR A 463 11.17 -18.98 -22.36
C THR A 463 9.71 -19.01 -22.82
N GLY A 464 9.49 -19.21 -24.11
CA GLY A 464 8.18 -19.56 -24.64
C GLY A 464 7.70 -20.86 -23.98
N GLY A 465 6.68 -20.75 -23.13
CA GLY A 465 5.93 -21.89 -22.59
C GLY A 465 6.55 -22.59 -21.38
N GLY A 466 5.94 -22.37 -20.21
CA GLY A 466 5.64 -23.41 -19.22
C GLY A 466 6.77 -24.35 -18.78
N GLN A 467 7.88 -23.82 -18.28
CA GLN A 467 8.72 -24.43 -17.23
C GLN A 467 9.75 -23.38 -16.79
N ASN A 468 9.92 -23.18 -15.48
CA ASN A 468 10.91 -22.25 -14.90
C ASN A 468 12.35 -22.71 -15.20
N PHE A 469 12.85 -22.47 -16.41
CA PHE A 469 14.26 -22.56 -16.75
C PHE A 469 14.95 -21.23 -16.42
N GLY A 470 14.99 -20.89 -15.12
CA GLY A 470 15.74 -19.75 -14.57
C GLY A 470 17.16 -20.13 -14.19
N MET A 471 17.99 -19.14 -13.84
CA MET A 471 19.27 -19.42 -13.19
C MET A 471 19.04 -20.19 -11.87
N SER A 472 19.75 -21.31 -11.70
CA SER A 472 19.67 -22.15 -10.50
C SER A 472 20.45 -21.53 -9.34
N GLY A 473 19.82 -21.33 -8.19
CA GLY A 473 20.49 -20.91 -6.95
C GLY A 473 19.70 -19.87 -6.15
N GLN A 474 20.06 -19.72 -4.87
CA GLN A 474 19.50 -18.64 -4.04
C GLN A 474 19.88 -17.28 -4.66
N SER A 475 18.92 -16.36 -4.75
CA SER A 475 19.20 -15.01 -5.23
C SER A 475 20.13 -14.29 -4.25
N GLU A 476 21.14 -13.56 -4.75
CA GLU A 476 21.99 -12.69 -3.93
C GLU A 476 21.14 -11.75 -3.06
N PHE A 477 19.97 -11.34 -3.55
CA PHE A 477 19.01 -10.52 -2.81
C PHE A 477 18.42 -11.19 -1.59
N GLU A 478 18.23 -12.52 -1.58
CA GLU A 478 17.74 -13.21 -0.39
C GLU A 478 18.79 -13.18 0.72
N GLN A 479 20.06 -13.44 0.39
CA GLN A 479 21.16 -13.33 1.34
C GLN A 479 21.28 -11.91 1.90
N ILE A 480 21.14 -10.88 1.05
CA ILE A 480 21.16 -9.48 1.46
C ILE A 480 20.08 -9.26 2.53
N LEU A 481 18.85 -9.68 2.30
CA LEU A 481 17.73 -9.43 3.22
C LEU A 481 17.82 -10.22 4.52
N ASP A 482 18.37 -11.42 4.49
CA ASP A 482 18.54 -12.26 5.69
C ASP A 482 19.61 -11.69 6.64
N GLN A 483 20.62 -11.00 6.12
CA GLN A 483 21.82 -10.60 6.90
C GLN A 483 21.96 -9.09 7.09
N SER A 484 21.38 -8.26 6.23
CA SER A 484 21.61 -6.81 6.18
C SER A 484 21.32 -6.07 7.49
N ALA A 485 20.23 -6.42 8.21
CA ALA A 485 19.94 -5.82 9.51
C ALA A 485 21.06 -6.03 10.54
N GLY A 486 21.75 -7.18 10.49
CA GLY A 486 22.88 -7.48 11.37
C GLY A 486 24.09 -6.57 11.17
N TYR A 487 24.20 -5.97 9.98
CA TYR A 487 25.25 -5.01 9.62
C TYR A 487 24.74 -3.56 9.60
N GLY A 488 23.56 -3.27 10.17
CA GLY A 488 22.99 -1.92 10.23
C GLY A 488 22.45 -1.39 8.90
N LEU A 489 22.13 -2.28 7.95
CA LEU A 489 21.49 -1.95 6.68
C LEU A 489 20.01 -2.36 6.72
N PHE A 490 19.11 -1.39 6.63
CA PHE A 490 17.66 -1.61 6.63
C PHE A 490 17.08 -1.38 5.23
N ILE A 491 16.14 -2.22 4.81
CA ILE A 491 15.56 -2.19 3.46
C ILE A 491 14.07 -1.98 3.57
N PHE A 492 13.57 -0.97 2.86
CA PHE A 492 12.14 -0.67 2.74
C PHE A 492 11.67 -0.90 1.30
N ALA A 493 10.89 -1.95 1.11
CA ALA A 493 10.35 -2.34 -0.19
C ALA A 493 8.98 -1.71 -0.43
N ILE A 494 8.78 -1.02 -1.55
CA ILE A 494 7.49 -0.42 -1.91
C ILE A 494 7.00 -1.12 -3.18
N THR A 495 5.88 -1.85 -3.07
CA THR A 495 5.39 -2.71 -4.15
C THR A 495 3.88 -2.65 -4.30
N GLN A 496 3.38 -2.98 -5.49
CA GLN A 496 1.95 -3.23 -5.72
C GLN A 496 1.62 -4.71 -5.69
N LYS A 497 2.63 -5.57 -5.85
CA LYS A 497 2.52 -7.03 -6.00
C LYS A 497 3.40 -7.67 -4.93
N ILE A 498 2.92 -7.69 -3.70
CA ILE A 498 3.67 -8.24 -2.57
C ILE A 498 3.82 -9.76 -2.68
N ALA A 499 2.86 -10.45 -3.30
CA ALA A 499 2.93 -11.89 -3.53
C ALA A 499 3.99 -12.32 -4.56
N ASP A 500 4.47 -11.38 -5.39
CA ASP A 500 5.54 -11.64 -6.36
C ASP A 500 6.93 -11.35 -5.76
N MET A 501 7.00 -10.83 -4.53
CA MET A 501 8.27 -10.57 -3.86
C MET A 501 8.90 -11.88 -3.36
N PRO A 502 10.23 -11.97 -3.25
CA PRO A 502 10.90 -13.09 -2.59
C PRO A 502 10.37 -13.30 -1.17
N SER A 503 10.21 -14.57 -0.79
CA SER A 503 9.66 -14.94 0.53
C SER A 503 10.49 -14.41 1.69
N SER A 504 11.82 -14.30 1.52
CA SER A 504 12.74 -13.70 2.49
C SER A 504 12.43 -12.21 2.76
N VAL A 505 11.99 -11.44 1.76
CA VAL A 505 11.55 -10.05 2.00
C VAL A 505 10.38 -10.04 2.97
N ILE A 506 9.37 -10.86 2.71
CA ILE A 506 8.13 -10.90 3.49
C ILE A 506 8.43 -11.41 4.91
N ALA A 507 9.27 -12.44 5.04
CA ALA A 507 9.62 -13.05 6.32
C ALA A 507 10.47 -12.14 7.22
N ASN A 508 11.41 -11.39 6.64
CA ASN A 508 12.30 -10.51 7.41
C ASN A 508 11.73 -9.08 7.59
N SER A 509 10.63 -8.75 6.91
CA SER A 509 9.95 -7.46 7.06
C SER A 509 9.12 -7.43 8.33
N GLY A 510 9.69 -6.89 9.40
CA GLY A 510 8.99 -6.70 10.65
C GLY A 510 8.11 -5.45 10.72
N LEU A 511 8.21 -4.55 9.74
CA LEU A 511 7.32 -3.40 9.60
C LEU A 511 6.41 -3.57 8.37
N VAL A 512 5.11 -3.67 8.62
CA VAL A 512 4.10 -3.92 7.59
C VAL A 512 3.22 -2.69 7.44
N PHE A 513 3.09 -2.19 6.21
CA PHE A 513 2.15 -1.14 5.85
C PHE A 513 1.33 -1.57 4.64
N ALA A 514 0.10 -2.02 4.86
CA ALA A 514 -0.78 -2.49 3.80
C ALA A 514 -1.98 -1.58 3.59
N GLY A 515 -2.03 -0.90 2.44
CA GLY A 515 -3.17 -0.11 1.99
C GLY A 515 -4.18 -0.96 1.22
N ARG A 516 -5.03 -0.31 0.42
CA ARG A 516 -6.00 -0.99 -0.45
C ARG A 516 -5.33 -1.99 -1.41
N LEU A 517 -5.74 -3.26 -1.40
CA LEU A 517 -5.24 -4.33 -2.28
C LEU A 517 -6.40 -4.96 -3.08
N LYS A 518 -6.12 -5.47 -4.28
CA LYS A 518 -7.16 -6.05 -5.17
C LYS A 518 -6.94 -7.51 -5.55
N ARG A 519 -5.68 -7.92 -5.74
CA ARG A 519 -5.33 -9.29 -6.14
C ARG A 519 -5.39 -10.20 -4.92
N THR A 520 -6.01 -11.36 -5.08
CA THR A 520 -6.24 -12.33 -4.00
C THR A 520 -4.95 -12.79 -3.33
N ASP A 521 -3.92 -13.11 -4.11
CA ASP A 521 -2.64 -13.56 -3.55
C ASP A 521 -2.00 -12.49 -2.66
N ASP A 522 -2.01 -11.23 -3.11
CA ASP A 522 -1.46 -10.10 -2.34
C ASP A 522 -2.20 -9.91 -1.02
N ILE A 523 -3.53 -10.04 -1.04
CA ILE A 523 -4.38 -9.96 0.15
C ILE A 523 -4.05 -11.09 1.11
N ASN A 524 -3.95 -12.33 0.62
CA ASN A 524 -3.67 -13.48 1.46
C ASN A 524 -2.28 -13.39 2.10
N VAL A 525 -1.27 -12.93 1.35
CA VAL A 525 0.07 -12.68 1.89
C VAL A 525 -0.01 -11.70 3.04
N VAL A 526 -0.64 -10.53 2.86
CA VAL A 526 -0.75 -9.53 3.92
C VAL A 526 -1.53 -10.03 5.13
N VAL A 527 -2.68 -10.68 4.92
CA VAL A 527 -3.52 -11.23 6.00
C VAL A 527 -2.71 -12.21 6.86
N ARG A 528 -1.98 -13.12 6.22
CA ARG A 528 -1.09 -14.05 6.91
C ARG A 528 0.07 -13.35 7.61
N THR A 529 0.69 -12.35 6.98
CA THR A 529 1.79 -11.57 7.59
C THR A 529 1.33 -10.86 8.86
N VAL A 530 0.10 -10.31 8.87
CA VAL A 530 -0.44 -9.65 10.07
C VAL A 530 -1.01 -10.58 11.14
N GLY A 531 -0.70 -11.88 11.05
CA GLY A 531 -1.10 -12.88 12.04
C GLY A 531 -2.59 -13.24 11.99
N ARG A 532 -3.25 -13.05 10.84
CA ARG A 532 -4.69 -13.28 10.63
C ARG A 532 -4.95 -14.43 9.65
N GLU A 533 -6.18 -14.96 9.66
CA GLU A 533 -6.56 -16.14 8.89
C GLU A 533 -7.66 -15.83 7.86
N GLU A 534 -7.37 -16.02 6.57
CA GLU A 534 -8.23 -15.55 5.48
C GLU A 534 -9.53 -16.34 5.25
N ARG A 535 -9.67 -17.55 5.79
CA ARG A 535 -10.73 -18.50 5.39
C ARG A 535 -11.93 -18.51 6.32
N ILE A 536 -11.69 -18.54 7.62
CA ILE A 536 -12.69 -18.78 8.66
C ILE A 536 -12.84 -17.54 9.52
N ASP A 537 -11.78 -17.15 10.23
CA ASP A 537 -11.88 -16.19 11.33
C ASP A 537 -11.85 -14.74 10.84
N ASP A 538 -10.94 -14.38 9.92
CA ASP A 538 -10.72 -13.00 9.47
C ASP A 538 -11.13 -12.79 8.00
N ARG A 539 -12.19 -13.47 7.56
CA ARG A 539 -12.73 -13.35 6.18
C ARG A 539 -13.18 -11.92 5.85
N ASP A 540 -13.53 -11.13 6.86
CA ASP A 540 -13.89 -9.72 6.73
C ASP A 540 -12.68 -8.86 6.30
N LEU A 541 -11.46 -9.14 6.76
CA LEU A 541 -10.22 -8.48 6.29
C LEU A 541 -10.02 -8.68 4.79
N VAL A 542 -10.20 -9.91 4.30
CA VAL A 542 -10.06 -10.26 2.87
C VAL A 542 -11.04 -9.45 2.03
N LYS A 543 -12.29 -9.34 2.48
CA LYS A 543 -13.33 -8.54 1.82
C LYS A 543 -13.09 -7.04 1.96
N TRP A 544 -12.36 -6.61 2.99
CA TRP A 544 -12.13 -5.21 3.29
C TRP A 544 -10.98 -4.60 2.48
N PHE A 545 -9.87 -5.32 2.28
CA PHE A 545 -8.73 -4.77 1.53
C PHE A 545 -9.09 -4.16 0.15
N PRO A 546 -9.98 -4.75 -0.68
CA PRO A 546 -10.42 -4.15 -1.94
C PRO A 546 -11.21 -2.85 -1.81
N ARG A 547 -11.93 -2.67 -0.69
CA ARG A 547 -12.78 -1.52 -0.39
C ARG A 547 -12.15 -0.54 0.60
N SER A 548 -10.93 -0.80 1.05
CA SER A 548 -10.20 0.09 1.97
C SER A 548 -10.03 1.50 1.36
N PRO A 549 -10.35 2.57 2.11
CA PRO A 549 -10.18 3.94 1.64
C PRO A 549 -8.72 4.30 1.32
N THR A 550 -8.50 5.23 0.39
CA THR A 550 -7.16 5.74 0.09
C THR A 550 -6.56 6.44 1.30
N GLY A 551 -5.32 6.08 1.66
CA GLY A 551 -4.61 6.60 2.83
C GLY A 551 -4.92 5.88 4.14
N TRP A 552 -5.77 4.84 4.12
CA TRP A 552 -5.96 3.93 5.25
C TRP A 552 -5.04 2.73 5.09
N PHE A 553 -4.25 2.46 6.12
CA PHE A 553 -3.25 1.40 6.13
C PHE A 553 -3.45 0.52 7.35
N VAL A 554 -3.39 -0.79 7.14
CA VAL A 554 -3.15 -1.75 8.22
C VAL A 554 -1.66 -1.73 8.50
N CYS A 555 -1.30 -1.35 9.72
CA CYS A 555 0.06 -1.19 10.17
C CYS A 555 0.36 -2.20 11.27
N GLN A 556 1.53 -2.83 11.21
CA GLN A 556 1.99 -3.77 12.23
C GLN A 556 3.50 -3.66 12.42
N THR A 557 3.95 -3.85 13.66
CA THR A 557 5.35 -4.04 14.01
C THR A 557 5.52 -5.37 14.73
N SER A 558 6.50 -6.17 14.33
CA SER A 558 6.73 -7.50 14.92
C SER A 558 7.82 -7.53 16.00
N ARG A 559 8.59 -6.44 16.17
CA ARG A 559 9.65 -6.36 17.19
C ARG A 559 9.07 -5.86 18.49
N THR A 560 8.43 -6.77 19.20
CA THR A 560 7.75 -6.47 20.45
C THR A 560 8.03 -7.54 21.50
N PHE A 561 7.93 -7.16 22.76
CA PHE A 561 8.11 -8.09 23.90
C PHE A 561 6.76 -8.59 24.45
N ASP A 562 5.66 -7.90 24.15
CA ASP A 562 4.29 -8.34 24.40
C ASP A 562 3.60 -8.64 23.06
N PHE A 563 2.90 -9.77 22.98
CA PHE A 563 2.15 -10.18 21.79
C PHE A 563 1.06 -9.17 21.41
N LYS A 564 0.52 -8.42 22.39
CA LYS A 564 -0.49 -7.38 22.15
C LYS A 564 0.03 -6.22 21.32
N ASP A 565 1.32 -5.93 21.44
CA ASP A 565 1.96 -4.84 20.69
C ASP A 565 2.18 -5.23 19.22
N ALA A 566 2.11 -6.53 18.91
CA ALA A 566 2.16 -7.06 17.55
C ALA A 566 0.79 -7.10 16.87
N GLU A 567 -0.29 -6.69 17.55
CA GLU A 567 -1.62 -6.65 16.93
C GLU A 567 -1.67 -5.61 15.79
N PRO A 568 -2.30 -5.93 14.64
CA PRO A 568 -2.46 -4.97 13.57
C PRO A 568 -3.35 -3.79 13.99
N ILE A 569 -2.96 -2.60 13.56
CA ILE A 569 -3.60 -1.33 13.86
C ILE A 569 -4.02 -0.67 12.56
N LEU A 570 -5.25 -0.17 12.50
CA LEU A 570 -5.72 0.59 11.35
C LEU A 570 -5.39 2.07 11.50
N VAL A 571 -4.69 2.62 10.52
CA VAL A 571 -4.13 3.98 10.58
C VAL A 571 -4.56 4.78 9.37
N GLN A 572 -5.04 6.01 9.60
CA GLN A 572 -5.13 7.01 8.56
C GLN A 572 -3.82 7.78 8.46
N ILE A 573 -3.08 7.55 7.39
CA ILE A 573 -1.78 8.17 7.15
C ILE A 573 -1.92 9.68 6.98
N SER A 574 -1.11 10.42 7.74
CA SER A 574 -1.03 11.88 7.65
C SER A 574 -0.13 12.28 6.49
N ARG A 575 -0.75 12.79 5.42
CA ARG A 575 -0.05 13.27 4.24
C ARG A 575 0.83 14.47 4.60
N LEU A 576 1.97 14.57 3.93
CA LEU A 576 2.87 15.71 4.06
C LEU A 576 2.28 17.01 3.46
N ASN A 577 1.30 16.91 2.53
CA ASN A 577 0.57 18.03 1.92
C ASN A 577 1.48 19.08 1.23
N ILE A 578 2.53 18.63 0.55
CA ILE A 578 3.45 19.50 -0.19
C ILE A 578 3.62 18.98 -1.61
N ASN A 579 3.72 19.90 -2.57
CA ASN A 579 3.98 19.57 -3.97
C ASN A 579 5.47 19.25 -4.19
N PRO A 580 5.80 18.28 -5.07
CA PRO A 580 7.19 18.04 -5.46
C PRO A 580 7.85 19.32 -5.99
N PRO A 581 9.13 19.58 -5.68
CA PRO A 581 9.84 20.72 -6.23
C PRO A 581 10.04 20.58 -7.74
N SER A 582 10.02 21.71 -8.44
CA SER A 582 10.46 21.81 -9.84
C SER A 582 11.98 21.61 -9.97
N ASN A 583 12.48 21.40 -11.20
CA ASN A 583 13.93 21.32 -11.44
C ASN A 583 14.68 22.56 -10.93
N ILE A 584 14.10 23.75 -11.12
CA ILE A 584 14.71 25.02 -10.72
C ILE A 584 14.80 25.11 -9.19
N GLU A 585 13.70 24.81 -8.49
CA GLU A 585 13.70 24.79 -7.03
C GLU A 585 14.68 23.75 -6.46
N LEU A 586 14.83 22.61 -7.14
CA LEU A 586 15.78 21.58 -6.74
C LEU A 586 17.23 22.05 -6.91
N ASP A 587 17.56 22.69 -8.03
CA ASP A 587 18.88 23.29 -8.25
C ASP A 587 19.19 24.39 -7.23
N GLU A 588 18.22 25.22 -6.87
CA GLU A 588 18.36 26.23 -5.81
C GLU A 588 18.74 25.59 -4.46
N ILE A 589 18.06 24.50 -4.08
CA ILE A 589 18.37 23.75 -2.84
C ILE A 589 19.79 23.18 -2.89
N LEU A 590 20.21 22.61 -4.02
CA LEU A 590 21.55 22.05 -4.20
C LEU A 590 22.64 23.13 -4.23
N ILE A 591 22.36 24.31 -4.77
CA ILE A 591 23.27 25.47 -4.72
C ILE A 591 23.40 25.97 -3.28
N GLN A 592 22.30 26.02 -2.52
CA GLN A 592 22.35 26.37 -1.10
C GLN A 592 23.23 25.40 -0.31
N LYS A 593 23.18 24.09 -0.60
CA LYS A 593 24.11 23.10 -0.03
C LYS A 593 25.56 23.54 -0.28
N LYS A 594 25.94 23.73 -1.55
CA LYS A 594 27.32 24.10 -1.94
C LYS A 594 27.78 25.37 -1.23
N ALA A 595 26.95 26.41 -1.19
CA ALA A 595 27.28 27.68 -0.54
C ALA A 595 27.54 27.49 0.97
N LYS A 596 26.67 26.74 1.65
CA LYS A 596 26.82 26.50 3.09
C LYS A 596 27.99 25.57 3.43
N THR A 597 28.25 24.55 2.62
CA THR A 597 29.42 23.68 2.77
C THR A 597 30.71 24.50 2.66
N ILE A 598 30.79 25.43 1.70
CA ILE A 598 31.94 26.34 1.55
C ILE A 598 32.07 27.30 2.74
N MET A 599 30.96 27.77 3.34
CA MET A 599 31.01 28.64 4.53
C MET A 599 31.38 27.91 5.82
N SER A 600 31.15 26.58 5.88
CA SER A 600 31.48 25.74 7.04
C SER A 600 32.88 25.13 6.99
N ALA A 601 33.54 25.15 5.83
CA ALA A 601 34.93 24.73 5.62
C ALA A 601 35.86 25.94 5.75
#